data_AF-A0A258L239-F1
#
_entry.id   AF-A0A258L239-F1
#
_cell.length_a   1.000
_cell.length_b   1.000
_cell.length_c   1.000
_cell.angle_alpha   90.00
_cell.angle_beta   90.00
_cell.angle_gamma   90.00
#
_symmetry.space_group_name_H-M   'P 1'
#
loop_
_entity.id
_entity.type
_entity.pdbx_description
1 polymer ?
#
loop_
_entity_poly.entity_id
_entity_poly.type
_entity_poly.pdbx_seq_one_letter_code
_entity_poly.pdbx_strand_id
1 'polypeptide(L)'
;MEPTVITRFAVIAAATLALAGCGESEEAKIETKRYIVVSAIDCADNTGLDYDRCVKLLQTAVAQHDKTAATYPKLEACESTEGEGRCERAGEKTYRARVTAFQLTIGAKTAAVPLYAPTTNKAGLRTAANDEILPDAETITFTESAADASHFYFKEDPNKRKKRQ
;
A
#
# COMPACT_ATOMS: atom_id res chain seq x y z
N MET A 1 -3.22 64.73 -66.34
CA MET A 1 -3.77 63.58 -67.07
C MET A 1 -3.58 62.36 -66.19
N GLU A 2 -4.67 61.88 -65.60
CA GLU A 2 -4.75 60.51 -65.08
C GLU A 2 -4.87 59.55 -66.29
N PRO A 3 -4.45 58.28 -66.17
CA PRO A 3 -5.43 57.29 -65.72
C PRO A 3 -4.89 56.18 -64.80
N THR A 4 -5.80 55.76 -63.95
CA THR A 4 -5.98 54.50 -63.22
C THR A 4 -5.94 53.27 -64.13
N VAL A 5 -5.31 52.15 -63.74
CA VAL A 5 -5.89 50.79 -63.83
C VAL A 5 -5.29 49.89 -62.74
N ILE A 6 -6.19 49.34 -61.95
CA ILE A 6 -6.01 48.37 -60.87
C ILE A 6 -5.98 46.97 -61.50
N THR A 7 -5.00 46.12 -61.16
CA THR A 7 -5.16 44.67 -61.32
C THR A 7 -4.44 43.93 -60.19
N ARG A 8 -5.21 43.60 -59.16
CA ARG A 8 -4.85 42.62 -58.13
C ARG A 8 -5.43 41.28 -58.54
N PHE A 9 -4.60 40.24 -58.67
CA PHE A 9 -4.95 38.86 -58.29
C PHE A 9 -3.65 38.10 -58.01
N ALA A 10 -3.12 38.29 -56.81
CA ALA A 10 -2.11 37.40 -56.24
C ALA A 10 -2.85 36.19 -55.65
N VAL A 11 -2.67 35.04 -56.30
CA VAL A 11 -3.00 33.73 -55.73
C VAL A 11 -1.93 33.45 -54.67
N ILE A 12 -2.28 33.53 -53.39
CA ILE A 12 -1.50 32.95 -52.31
C ILE A 12 -2.47 32.11 -51.47
N ALA A 13 -2.48 30.81 -51.75
CA ALA A 13 -2.93 29.81 -50.81
C ALA A 13 -1.86 29.69 -49.72
N ALA A 14 -2.21 29.99 -48.48
CA ALA A 14 -1.39 29.62 -47.33
C ALA A 14 -2.31 29.20 -46.18
N ALA A 15 -2.14 27.94 -45.82
CA ALA A 15 -2.84 27.14 -44.84
C ALA A 15 -3.28 27.88 -43.56
N THR A 16 -4.52 27.59 -43.18
CA THR A 16 -5.06 27.71 -41.83
C THR A 16 -4.17 26.96 -40.82
N LEU A 17 -3.34 27.70 -40.08
CA LEU A 17 -2.84 27.24 -38.79
C LEU A 17 -3.88 27.65 -37.74
N ALA A 18 -4.89 26.80 -37.56
CA ALA A 18 -5.67 26.82 -36.34
C ALA A 18 -4.72 26.46 -35.19
N LEU A 19 -4.30 27.44 -34.38
CA LEU A 19 -3.72 27.19 -33.07
C LEU A 19 -4.81 26.75 -32.08
N ALA A 20 -5.58 25.72 -32.43
CA ALA A 20 -6.25 24.87 -31.46
C ALA A 20 -5.22 23.88 -30.92
N GLY A 21 -4.16 24.41 -30.32
CA GLY A 21 -3.32 23.66 -29.41
C GLY A 21 -4.10 23.52 -28.11
N CYS A 22 -5.00 22.53 -28.10
CA CYS A 22 -5.57 21.97 -26.89
C CYS A 22 -4.39 21.57 -25.99
N GLY A 23 -4.05 22.42 -25.03
CA GLY A 23 -3.19 22.02 -23.93
C GLY A 23 -3.99 21.01 -23.11
N GLU A 24 -3.93 19.75 -23.49
CA GLU A 24 -4.09 18.67 -22.52
C GLU A 24 -2.92 18.86 -21.55
N SER A 25 -3.16 19.61 -20.48
CA SER A 25 -2.38 19.45 -19.27
C SER A 25 -2.49 17.99 -18.88
N GLU A 26 -1.46 17.19 -19.21
CA GLU A 26 -1.22 15.94 -18.50
C GLU A 26 -1.15 16.30 -17.02
N GLU A 27 -2.23 16.03 -16.30
CA GLU A 27 -2.21 16.06 -14.85
C GLU A 27 -1.08 15.13 -14.42
N ALA A 28 -0.02 15.70 -13.85
CA ALA A 28 1.12 14.93 -13.38
C ALA A 28 0.60 13.83 -12.45
N LYS A 29 0.65 12.57 -12.92
CA LYS A 29 0.25 11.41 -12.12
C LYS A 29 1.17 11.37 -10.91
N ILE A 30 0.62 11.67 -9.73
CA ILE A 30 1.34 11.51 -8.49
C ILE A 30 1.59 10.01 -8.31
N GLU A 31 2.84 9.60 -8.48
CA GLU A 31 3.27 8.23 -8.27
C GLU A 31 2.92 7.81 -6.84
N THR A 32 2.22 6.68 -6.71
CA THR A 32 1.85 6.13 -5.40
C THR A 32 2.74 4.93 -5.13
N LYS A 33 3.53 5.02 -4.06
CA LYS A 33 4.42 3.96 -3.59
C LYS A 33 3.78 3.26 -2.39
N ARG A 34 3.98 1.95 -2.30
CA ARG A 34 3.48 1.14 -1.19
C ARG A 34 4.61 0.36 -0.56
N TYR A 35 4.63 0.36 0.77
CA TYR A 35 5.63 -0.34 1.57
C TYR A 35 4.93 -1.19 2.63
N ILE A 36 5.48 -2.37 2.92
CA ILE A 36 5.16 -3.10 4.14
C ILE A 36 6.29 -2.88 5.13
N VAL A 37 5.94 -2.40 6.31
CA VAL A 37 6.88 -2.06 7.39
C VAL A 37 6.37 -2.63 8.71
N VAL A 38 7.25 -2.94 9.65
CA VAL A 38 6.86 -3.51 10.96
C VAL A 38 6.99 -2.53 12.12
N SER A 39 7.72 -1.43 11.95
CA SER A 39 7.94 -0.43 12.99
C SER A 39 8.18 0.97 12.42
N ALA A 40 8.21 1.98 13.29
CA ALA A 40 8.52 3.35 12.88
C ALA A 40 9.98 3.52 12.42
N ILE A 41 10.91 2.75 13.00
CA ILE A 41 12.32 2.73 12.59
C ILE A 41 12.43 2.11 11.18
N ASP A 42 11.84 0.93 11.01
CA ASP A 42 11.79 0.24 9.71
C ASP A 42 11.14 1.11 8.62
N CYS A 43 10.11 1.88 8.96
CA CYS A 43 9.51 2.88 8.08
C CYS A 43 10.48 4.01 7.73
N ALA A 44 11.16 4.61 8.70
CA ALA A 44 12.07 5.73 8.47
C ALA A 44 13.26 5.32 7.59
N ASP A 45 13.82 4.13 7.85
CA ASP A 45 15.01 3.63 7.18
C ASP A 45 14.75 3.26 5.70
N ASN A 46 13.52 2.88 5.35
CA ASN A 46 13.23 2.29 4.04
C ASN A 46 12.36 3.14 3.10
N THR A 47 11.71 4.20 3.60
CA THR A 47 10.65 4.89 2.84
C THR A 47 10.95 6.35 2.50
N GLY A 48 12.01 6.92 3.09
CA GLY A 48 12.36 8.34 2.94
C GLY A 48 11.49 9.29 3.75
N LEU A 49 10.55 8.78 4.56
CA LEU A 49 9.85 9.56 5.59
C LEU A 49 10.73 9.74 6.82
N ASP A 50 10.55 10.85 7.53
CA ASP A 50 11.17 11.01 8.84
C ASP A 50 10.50 10.14 9.91
N TYR A 51 11.24 9.84 10.98
CA TYR A 51 10.79 8.97 12.06
C TYR A 51 9.51 9.45 12.74
N ASP A 52 9.39 10.75 13.05
CA ASP A 52 8.21 11.31 13.73
C ASP A 52 6.96 11.18 12.85
N ARG A 53 7.10 11.33 11.53
CA ARG A 53 6.02 11.10 10.58
C ARG A 53 5.61 9.63 10.56
N CYS A 54 6.56 8.70 10.53
CA CYS A 54 6.29 7.27 10.64
C CYS A 54 5.55 6.92 11.94
N VAL A 55 6.01 7.43 13.10
CA VAL A 55 5.35 7.22 14.39
C VAL A 55 3.87 7.63 14.33
N LYS A 56 3.57 8.84 13.83
CA LYS A 56 2.20 9.34 13.75
C LYS A 56 1.31 8.49 12.85
N LEU A 57 1.83 8.03 11.71
CA LEU A 57 1.10 7.19 10.77
C LEU A 57 0.76 5.83 11.38
N LEU A 58 1.75 5.18 12.00
CA LEU A 58 1.58 3.88 12.63
C LEU A 58 0.69 3.96 13.86
N GLN A 59 0.80 5.01 14.68
CA GLN A 59 -0.13 5.27 15.79
C GLN A 59 -1.57 5.45 15.30
N THR A 60 -1.77 6.12 14.15
CA THR A 60 -3.10 6.25 13.56
C THR A 60 -3.64 4.88 13.12
N ALA A 61 -2.80 4.05 12.51
CA ALA A 61 -3.16 2.68 12.11
C ALA A 61 -3.50 1.79 13.32
N VAL A 62 -2.73 1.89 14.41
CA VAL A 62 -3.01 1.19 15.68
C VAL A 62 -4.31 1.69 16.30
N ALA A 63 -4.53 3.00 16.37
CA ALA A 63 -5.79 3.56 16.88
C ALA A 63 -6.99 3.14 16.03
N GLN A 64 -6.83 2.96 14.72
CA GLN A 64 -7.86 2.38 13.86
C GLN A 64 -8.09 0.89 14.21
N HIS A 65 -7.02 0.10 14.31
CA HIS A 65 -7.09 -1.30 14.74
C HIS A 65 -7.84 -1.45 16.07
N ASP A 66 -7.49 -0.66 17.08
CA ASP A 66 -8.13 -0.69 18.40
C ASP A 66 -9.63 -0.44 18.35
N LYS A 67 -10.08 0.42 17.42
CA LYS A 67 -11.49 0.79 17.27
C LYS A 67 -12.31 -0.21 16.46
N THR A 68 -11.70 -0.84 15.45
CA THR A 68 -12.45 -1.58 14.43
C THR A 68 -12.19 -3.08 14.43
N ALA A 69 -11.17 -3.58 15.15
CA ALA A 69 -10.88 -5.00 15.19
C ALA A 69 -12.04 -5.78 15.82
N ALA A 70 -12.34 -6.96 15.26
CA ALA A 70 -13.25 -7.90 15.88
C ALA A 70 -12.73 -8.28 17.27
N THR A 71 -13.64 -8.32 18.25
CA THR A 71 -13.31 -8.73 19.60
C THR A 71 -13.99 -10.05 19.96
N TYR A 72 -13.27 -10.88 20.70
CA TYR A 72 -13.69 -12.21 21.10
C TYR A 72 -13.69 -12.28 22.63
N PRO A 73 -14.66 -12.96 23.26
CA PRO A 73 -14.78 -13.00 24.73
C PRO A 73 -13.73 -13.91 25.40
N LYS A 74 -13.00 -14.72 24.63
CA LYS A 74 -12.02 -15.70 25.12
C LYS A 74 -10.88 -15.83 24.10
N LEU A 75 -9.70 -16.22 24.57
CA LEU A 75 -8.53 -16.43 23.72
C LEU A 75 -8.81 -17.53 22.69
N GLU A 76 -9.40 -18.64 23.13
CA GLU A 76 -9.68 -19.81 22.29
C GLU A 76 -10.65 -19.47 21.15
N ALA A 77 -11.62 -18.58 21.40
CA ALA A 77 -12.55 -18.10 20.37
C ALA A 77 -11.83 -17.26 19.32
N CYS A 78 -10.89 -16.41 19.73
CA CYS A 78 -10.06 -15.65 18.82
C CYS A 78 -9.16 -16.58 18.00
N GLU A 79 -8.42 -17.49 18.66
CA GLU A 79 -7.48 -18.39 17.99
C GLU A 79 -8.16 -19.42 17.09
N SER A 80 -9.40 -19.80 17.37
CA SER A 80 -10.20 -20.62 16.44
C SER A 80 -10.51 -19.91 15.12
N THR A 81 -10.54 -18.58 15.14
CA THR A 81 -10.82 -17.75 13.96
C THR A 81 -9.52 -17.32 13.27
N GLU A 82 -8.56 -16.85 14.06
CA GLU A 82 -7.35 -16.18 13.59
C GLU A 82 -6.16 -17.13 13.43
N GLY A 83 -6.17 -18.23 14.18
CA GLY A 83 -5.10 -19.21 14.34
C GLY A 83 -4.36 -19.06 15.68
N GLU A 84 -3.76 -20.16 16.11
CA GLU A 84 -3.00 -20.26 17.37
C GLU A 84 -1.87 -19.21 17.46
N GLY A 85 -1.77 -18.51 18.60
CA GLY A 85 -0.71 -17.53 18.86
C GLY A 85 -0.85 -16.21 18.08
N ARG A 86 -1.96 -15.99 17.37
CA ARG A 86 -2.20 -14.80 16.55
C ARG A 86 -3.11 -13.78 17.22
N CYS A 87 -3.48 -14.02 18.47
CA CYS A 87 -4.35 -13.17 19.24
C CYS A 87 -3.62 -12.43 20.36
N GLU A 88 -4.16 -11.28 20.74
CA GLU A 88 -3.73 -10.47 21.86
C GLU A 88 -4.92 -10.04 22.72
N ARG A 89 -4.66 -9.63 23.95
CA ARG A 89 -5.69 -9.10 24.86
C ARG A 89 -6.02 -7.66 24.46
N ALA A 90 -7.29 -7.40 24.13
CA ALA A 90 -7.79 -6.08 23.69
C ALA A 90 -8.40 -5.25 24.82
N GLY A 91 -8.80 -5.91 25.92
CA GLY A 91 -9.45 -5.29 27.07
C GLY A 91 -9.43 -6.23 28.27
N GLU A 92 -10.17 -5.92 29.33
CA GLU A 92 -10.13 -6.73 30.55
C GLU A 92 -10.52 -8.21 30.29
N LYS A 93 -11.48 -8.45 29.40
CA LYS A 93 -12.03 -9.80 29.13
C LYS A 93 -12.22 -10.08 27.64
N THR A 94 -11.51 -9.37 26.79
CA THR A 94 -11.64 -9.49 25.33
C THR A 94 -10.28 -9.67 24.67
N TYR A 95 -10.31 -10.38 23.53
CA TYR A 95 -9.17 -10.70 22.69
C TYR A 95 -9.44 -10.26 21.26
N ARG A 96 -8.38 -10.04 20.47
CA ARG A 96 -8.45 -9.68 19.05
C ARG A 96 -7.22 -10.20 18.30
N ALA A 97 -7.26 -10.16 16.97
CA ALA A 97 -6.09 -10.46 16.14
C ALA A 97 -4.94 -9.47 16.43
N ARG A 98 -3.71 -9.96 16.54
CA ARG A 98 -2.51 -9.14 16.67
C ARG A 98 -2.13 -8.52 15.33
N VAL A 99 -1.77 -7.24 15.34
CA VAL A 99 -1.16 -6.58 14.18
C VAL A 99 0.24 -7.15 13.96
N THR A 100 0.51 -7.63 12.75
CA THR A 100 1.81 -8.20 12.36
C THR A 100 2.72 -7.17 11.69
N ALA A 101 2.14 -6.28 10.88
CA ALA A 101 2.85 -5.26 10.12
C ALA A 101 1.89 -4.12 9.71
N PHE A 102 2.40 -3.15 8.96
CA PHE A 102 1.63 -2.04 8.42
C PHE A 102 1.87 -1.90 6.92
N GLN A 103 0.80 -1.68 6.16
CA GLN A 103 0.93 -1.20 4.78
C GLN A 103 0.93 0.32 4.80
N LEU A 104 2.06 0.91 4.42
CA LEU A 104 2.22 2.33 4.18
C LEU A 104 1.97 2.64 2.70
N THR A 105 1.15 3.64 2.44
CA THR A 105 0.96 4.23 1.11
C THR A 105 1.51 5.65 1.12
N ILE A 106 2.40 5.98 0.19
CA ILE A 106 2.99 7.31 -0.01
C ILE A 106 2.58 7.82 -1.39
N GLY A 107 1.98 9.00 -1.45
CA GLY A 107 1.48 9.62 -2.67
C GLY A 107 0.70 10.89 -2.32
N ALA A 108 -0.39 11.17 -3.03
CA ALA A 108 -1.24 12.35 -2.75
C ALA A 108 -1.75 12.38 -1.29
N LYS A 109 -1.95 11.20 -0.70
CA LYS A 109 -2.18 11.04 0.74
C LYS A 109 -1.23 9.97 1.27
N THR A 110 -0.54 10.30 2.35
CA THR A 110 0.29 9.33 3.07
C THR A 110 -0.50 8.75 4.23
N ALA A 111 -0.65 7.44 4.27
CA ALA A 111 -1.44 6.73 5.29
C ALA A 111 -0.84 5.35 5.56
N ALA A 112 -1.07 4.82 6.76
CA ALA A 112 -0.74 3.45 7.13
C ALA A 112 -2.01 2.71 7.56
N VAL A 113 -2.07 1.41 7.27
CA VAL A 113 -3.15 0.51 7.73
C VAL A 113 -2.55 -0.75 8.35
N PRO A 114 -3.19 -1.32 9.39
CA PRO A 114 -2.71 -2.54 10.04
C PRO A 114 -2.88 -3.76 9.13
N LEU A 115 -1.92 -4.68 9.21
CA LEU A 115 -1.95 -5.98 8.57
C LEU A 115 -1.85 -7.10 9.61
N TYR A 116 -2.36 -8.27 9.24
CA TYR A 116 -2.47 -9.43 10.13
C TYR A 116 -1.80 -10.65 9.53
N ALA A 117 -1.66 -11.69 10.35
CA ALA A 117 -1.20 -13.01 9.90
C ALA A 117 -2.06 -13.55 8.74
N PRO A 118 -1.47 -14.25 7.76
CA PRO A 118 -2.20 -14.77 6.61
C PRO A 118 -3.20 -15.85 7.06
N THR A 119 -4.31 -15.96 6.33
CA THR A 119 -5.29 -17.04 6.53
C THR A 119 -4.88 -18.32 5.81
N THR A 120 -3.97 -18.21 4.85
CA THR A 120 -3.49 -19.32 4.02
C THR A 120 -2.21 -19.95 4.58
N ASN A 121 -1.91 -21.17 4.14
CA ASN A 121 -0.62 -21.84 4.41
C ASN A 121 0.49 -21.31 3.48
N LYS A 122 0.59 -19.99 3.29
CA LYS A 122 1.64 -19.34 2.50
C LYS A 122 2.22 -18.18 3.31
N ALA A 123 3.49 -17.87 3.04
CA ALA A 123 4.09 -16.64 3.56
C ALA A 123 3.37 -15.43 2.97
N GLY A 124 3.04 -14.47 3.83
CA GLY A 124 2.24 -13.32 3.46
C GLY A 124 1.64 -12.62 4.66
N LEU A 125 0.82 -11.62 4.38
CA LEU A 125 0.05 -10.85 5.33
C LEU A 125 -1.36 -10.67 4.79
N ARG A 126 -2.30 -10.22 5.63
CA ARG A 126 -3.65 -9.89 5.15
C ARG A 126 -4.13 -8.54 5.64
N THR A 127 -5.01 -7.93 4.85
CA THR A 127 -5.79 -6.75 5.26
C THR A 127 -6.89 -7.15 6.24
N ALA A 128 -7.53 -6.17 6.88
CA ALA A 128 -8.72 -6.41 7.69
C ALA A 128 -9.89 -7.04 6.89
N ALA A 129 -9.92 -6.85 5.58
CA ALA A 129 -10.89 -7.45 4.67
C ALA A 129 -10.52 -8.88 4.23
N ASN A 130 -9.41 -9.42 4.74
CA ASN A 130 -8.83 -10.72 4.37
C ASN A 130 -8.24 -10.78 2.94
N ASP A 131 -7.91 -9.64 2.35
CA ASP A 131 -7.11 -9.64 1.12
C ASP A 131 -5.67 -10.02 1.47
N GLU A 132 -5.15 -11.05 0.81
CA GLU A 132 -3.77 -11.53 1.04
C GLU A 132 -2.77 -10.65 0.27
N ILE A 133 -1.67 -10.31 0.95
CA ILE A 133 -0.54 -9.55 0.43
C ILE A 133 0.69 -10.44 0.49
N LEU A 134 1.23 -10.76 -0.69
CA LEU A 134 2.39 -11.63 -0.83
C LEU A 134 3.68 -10.80 -1.02
N PRO A 135 4.83 -11.26 -0.51
CA PRO A 135 6.11 -10.56 -0.63
C PRO A 135 6.59 -10.32 -2.07
N ASP A 136 6.13 -11.12 -3.02
CA ASP A 136 6.49 -11.07 -4.44
C ASP A 136 5.55 -10.18 -5.28
N ALA A 137 4.65 -9.43 -4.64
CA ALA A 137 3.78 -8.50 -5.35
C ALA A 137 4.59 -7.34 -5.94
N GLU A 138 4.67 -7.25 -7.28
CA GLU A 138 5.46 -6.25 -8.02
C GLU A 138 5.15 -4.78 -7.71
N THR A 139 4.05 -4.51 -7.00
CA THR A 139 3.52 -3.17 -6.75
C THR A 139 3.62 -2.72 -5.29
N ILE A 140 4.29 -3.51 -4.44
CA ILE A 140 4.47 -3.26 -3.01
C ILE A 140 5.91 -3.65 -2.62
N THR A 141 6.63 -2.72 -2.01
CA THR A 141 7.96 -3.00 -1.46
C THR A 141 7.85 -3.60 -0.06
N PHE A 142 8.39 -4.79 0.15
CA PHE A 142 8.56 -5.37 1.48
C PHE A 142 9.93 -4.98 2.04
N THR A 143 9.98 -4.39 3.23
CA THR A 143 11.26 -4.29 3.96
C THR A 143 11.73 -5.69 4.37
N GLU A 144 13.01 -5.84 4.66
CA GLU A 144 13.56 -7.11 5.17
C GLU A 144 12.81 -7.57 6.42
N SER A 145 12.60 -6.65 7.38
CA SER A 145 11.83 -6.91 8.60
C SER A 145 10.39 -7.37 8.32
N ALA A 146 9.73 -6.78 7.32
CA ALA A 146 8.39 -7.17 6.90
C ALA A 146 8.36 -8.53 6.18
N ALA A 147 9.38 -8.83 5.38
CA ALA A 147 9.54 -10.13 4.76
C ALA A 147 9.67 -11.22 5.84
N ASP A 148 10.49 -11.02 6.86
CA ASP A 148 10.60 -11.93 7.99
C ASP A 148 9.27 -12.12 8.74
N ALA A 149 8.58 -11.01 9.04
CA ALA A 149 7.28 -11.04 9.71
C ALA A 149 6.22 -11.83 8.90
N SER A 150 6.26 -11.73 7.56
CA SER A 150 5.35 -12.47 6.67
C SER A 150 5.58 -13.99 6.67
N HIS A 151 6.77 -14.44 7.07
CA HIS A 151 7.11 -15.86 7.18
C HIS A 151 6.89 -16.42 8.59
N PHE A 152 6.76 -15.57 9.62
CA PHE A 152 6.65 -16.02 11.02
C PHE A 152 5.49 -17.00 11.25
N TYR A 153 4.35 -16.75 10.60
CA TYR A 153 3.16 -17.59 10.74
C TYR A 153 3.01 -18.67 9.67
N PHE A 154 3.98 -18.77 8.76
CA PHE A 154 4.02 -19.81 7.74
C PHE A 154 4.61 -21.09 8.33
N LYS A 155 3.80 -22.14 8.44
CA LYS A 155 4.28 -23.48 8.78
C LYS A 155 4.74 -24.15 7.48
N GLU A 156 6.05 -24.11 7.19
CA GLU A 156 6.63 -24.92 6.11
C GLU A 156 6.26 -26.40 6.32
N ASP A 157 5.77 -27.07 5.28
CA ASP A 157 5.58 -28.52 5.33
C ASP A 157 6.96 -29.19 5.54
N PRO A 158 7.18 -29.90 6.66
CA PRO A 158 8.46 -30.53 6.96
C PRO A 158 8.90 -31.54 5.89
N ASN A 159 7.98 -32.06 5.07
CA ASN A 159 8.29 -32.99 3.98
C ASN A 159 8.86 -32.28 2.74
N LYS A 160 8.62 -30.98 2.54
CA LYS A 160 9.23 -30.23 1.42
C LYS A 160 10.70 -29.89 1.66
N ARG A 161 11.13 -29.73 2.91
CA ARG A 161 12.55 -29.52 3.27
C ARG A 161 13.43 -30.71 2.89
N LYS A 162 12.93 -31.94 3.03
CA LYS A 162 13.68 -33.17 2.71
C LYS A 162 13.98 -33.39 1.22
N LYS A 163 13.26 -32.72 0.31
CA LYS A 163 13.49 -32.85 -1.14
C LYS A 163 14.54 -31.88 -1.71
N ARG A 164 15.04 -30.94 -0.89
CA ARG A 164 16.01 -29.91 -1.32
C ARG A 164 17.43 -30.16 -0.78
N GLN A 165 17.64 -31.25 -0.04
CA GLN A 165 18.97 -31.72 0.39
C GLN A 165 19.44 -32.86 -0.50
#